data_AF-D3DK96-F1
#
_entry.id   AF-D3DK96-F1
#
_cell.length_a   1.000
_cell.length_b   1.000
_cell.length_c   1.000
_cell.angle_alpha   90.00
_cell.angle_beta   90.00
_cell.angle_gamma   90.00
#
_symmetry.space_group_name_H-M   'P 1'
#
loop_
_entity.id
_entity.type
_entity.pdbx_description
1 polymer ?
#
loop_
_entity_poly.entity_id
_entity_poly.type
_entity_poly.pdbx_seq_one_letter_code
_entity_poly.pdbx_strand_id
1 'polypeptide(L)'
;MRRIDTKGNKALSFVLGLVYGYRNASMELVVKDIKEFSQEEHTQDTVYYINRQTGEAYSSFCDEVSHVCVIREDKINKKVVLFIYKSAV
;
A
#
# COMPACT_ATOMS: atom_id res chain seq x y z
N MET A 1 -14.27 19.73 -1.67
CA MET A 1 -13.10 18.82 -1.80
C MET A 1 -11.87 19.60 -1.35
N ARG A 2 -11.16 19.18 -0.30
CA ARG A 2 -9.93 19.87 0.16
C ARG A 2 -8.75 19.37 -0.68
N ARG A 3 -7.93 20.28 -1.21
CA ARG A 3 -6.69 19.93 -1.89
C ARG A 3 -5.71 19.37 -0.84
N ILE A 4 -5.32 18.11 -1.01
CA ILE A 4 -4.25 17.50 -0.21
C ILE A 4 -2.94 17.82 -0.92
N ASP A 5 -2.10 18.64 -0.30
CA ASP A 5 -0.74 18.88 -0.78
C ASP A 5 0.18 17.81 -0.16
N THR A 6 0.75 16.95 -1.01
CA THR A 6 1.65 15.90 -0.56
C THR A 6 3.08 16.41 -0.34
N LYS A 7 3.37 17.68 -0.62
CA LYS A 7 4.69 18.34 -0.44
C LYS A 7 5.85 17.55 -1.05
N GLY A 8 5.60 16.85 -2.16
CA GLY A 8 6.61 16.02 -2.83
C GLY A 8 6.82 14.63 -2.22
N ASN A 9 6.08 14.23 -1.19
CA ASN A 9 6.16 12.89 -0.62
C ASN A 9 5.54 11.86 -1.59
N LYS A 10 6.40 11.24 -2.41
CA LYS A 10 6.04 10.27 -3.45
C LYS A 10 5.22 9.11 -2.92
N ALA A 11 5.58 8.60 -1.75
CA ALA A 11 4.87 7.49 -1.12
C ALA A 11 3.47 7.89 -0.63
N LEU A 12 3.25 9.14 -0.19
CA LEU A 12 1.91 9.64 0.15
C LEU A 12 1.08 9.78 -1.13
N SER A 13 1.67 10.37 -2.16
CA SER A 13 1.03 10.48 -3.48
C SER A 13 0.67 9.12 -4.05
N PHE A 14 1.52 8.10 -3.85
CA PHE A 14 1.29 6.73 -4.27
C PHE A 14 0.06 6.12 -3.58
N VAL A 15 0.03 6.14 -2.24
CA VAL A 15 -1.13 5.62 -1.48
C VAL A 15 -2.42 6.34 -1.84
N LEU A 16 -2.38 7.67 -2.00
CA LEU A 16 -3.53 8.45 -2.47
C LEU A 16 -3.94 8.06 -3.90
N GLY A 17 -2.98 7.80 -4.79
CA GLY A 17 -3.23 7.31 -6.13
C GLY A 17 -3.94 5.95 -6.14
N LEU A 18 -3.51 5.02 -5.28
CA LEU A 18 -4.17 3.73 -5.11
C LEU A 18 -5.62 3.92 -4.65
N VAL A 19 -5.83 4.65 -3.55
CA VAL A 19 -7.17 4.92 -3.01
C VAL A 19 -8.07 5.59 -4.05
N TYR A 20 -7.52 6.55 -4.81
CA TYR A 20 -8.27 7.24 -5.87
C TYR A 20 -8.62 6.32 -7.05
N GLY A 21 -7.70 5.44 -7.46
CA GLY A 21 -7.94 4.44 -8.51
C GLY A 21 -9.14 3.54 -8.19
N TYR A 22 -9.32 3.21 -6.91
CA TYR A 22 -10.43 2.38 -6.42
C TYR A 22 -11.58 3.16 -5.80
N ARG A 23 -11.72 4.47 -6.07
CA ARG A 23 -12.74 5.34 -5.46
C ARG A 23 -14.20 4.89 -5.61
N ASN A 24 -14.49 4.03 -6.59
CA ASN A 24 -15.83 3.51 -6.86
C ASN A 24 -16.03 2.07 -6.34
N ALA A 25 -15.00 1.45 -5.77
CA ALA A 25 -15.05 0.12 -5.19
C ALA A 25 -15.29 0.19 -3.68
N SER A 26 -15.90 -0.86 -3.11
CA SER A 26 -15.95 -1.01 -1.65
C SER A 26 -14.54 -1.35 -1.17
N MET A 27 -13.92 -0.43 -0.42
CA MET A 27 -12.53 -0.57 -0.01
C MET A 27 -12.42 -0.80 1.50
N GLU A 28 -11.63 -1.80 1.89
CA GLU A 28 -11.22 -2.03 3.27
C GLU A 28 -9.73 -1.70 3.42
N LEU A 29 -9.39 -1.00 4.49
CA LEU A 29 -8.01 -0.69 4.85
C LEU A 29 -7.61 -1.55 6.04
N VAL A 30 -6.56 -2.36 5.87
CA VAL A 30 -5.98 -3.19 6.92
C VAL A 30 -4.55 -2.72 7.17
N VAL A 31 -4.22 -2.35 8.41
CA VAL A 31 -2.87 -1.91 8.79
C VAL A 31 -2.28 -2.93 9.74
N LYS A 32 -1.06 -3.40 9.44
CA LYS A 32 -0.32 -4.42 10.20
C LYS A 32 1.14 -4.01 10.41
N ASP A 33 1.84 -4.68 11.32
CA ASP A 33 3.27 -4.51 11.48
C ASP A 33 4.02 -5.08 10.27
N ILE A 34 5.12 -4.46 9.85
CA ILE A 34 5.94 -4.93 8.72
C ILE A 34 6.49 -6.34 8.95
N LYS A 35 6.70 -6.74 10.20
CA LYS A 35 7.13 -8.10 10.56
C LYS A 35 6.07 -9.17 10.29
N GLU A 36 4.81 -8.77 10.14
CA GLU A 36 3.71 -9.67 9.77
C GLU A 36 3.59 -9.84 8.26
N PHE A 37 4.41 -9.15 7.45
CA PHE A 37 4.36 -9.29 6.00
C PHE A 37 4.85 -10.68 5.57
N SER A 38 4.00 -11.39 4.84
CA SER A 38 4.32 -12.65 4.17
C SER A 38 4.08 -12.53 2.68
N GLN A 39 5.14 -12.71 1.88
CA GLN A 39 5.01 -12.70 0.41
C GLN A 39 4.18 -13.90 -0.09
N GLU A 40 4.20 -15.01 0.62
CA GLU A 40 3.45 -16.22 0.26
C GLU A 40 1.93 -16.01 0.35
N GLU A 41 1.47 -15.29 1.39
CA GLU A 41 0.05 -14.94 1.57
C GLU A 41 -0.50 -14.02 0.45
N HIS A 42 0.40 -13.36 -0.28
CA HIS A 42 0.10 -12.32 -1.24
C HIS A 42 0.53 -12.67 -2.67
N THR A 43 0.71 -13.96 -2.97
CA THR A 43 1.15 -14.45 -4.29
C THR A 43 0.24 -14.05 -5.45
N GLN A 44 -1.05 -13.86 -5.21
CA GLN A 44 -2.03 -13.42 -6.23
C GLN A 44 -2.36 -11.92 -6.14
N ASP A 45 -1.77 -11.22 -5.18
CA ASP A 45 -2.05 -9.81 -4.92
C ASP A 45 -1.02 -8.90 -5.58
N THR A 46 -1.37 -7.63 -5.77
CA THR A 46 -0.40 -6.64 -6.24
C THR A 46 0.35 -6.06 -5.05
N VAL A 47 1.67 -6.25 -5.00
CA VAL A 47 2.52 -5.84 -3.88
C VAL A 47 3.44 -4.70 -4.30
N TYR A 48 3.55 -3.68 -3.45
CA TYR A 48 4.44 -2.54 -3.61
C TYR A 48 5.32 -2.38 -2.39
N TYR A 49 6.63 -2.32 -2.62
CA TYR A 49 7.64 -2.12 -1.59
C TYR A 49 8.12 -0.67 -1.65
N ILE A 50 7.97 0.09 -0.56
CA ILE A 50 8.31 1.51 -0.55
C ILE A 50 9.11 1.89 0.69
N ASN A 51 10.03 2.83 0.50
CA ASN A 51 10.64 3.55 1.60
C ASN A 51 9.98 4.92 1.74
N ARG A 52 9.19 5.12 2.81
CA ARG A 52 8.51 6.38 3.12
C ARG A 52 9.45 7.52 3.51
N GLN A 53 10.67 7.23 3.95
CA GLN A 53 11.64 8.23 4.34
C GLN A 53 12.34 8.84 3.11
N THR A 54 12.77 7.99 2.17
CA THR A 54 13.41 8.43 0.91
C THR A 54 12.40 8.72 -0.21
N GLY A 55 11.20 8.16 -0.12
CA GLY A 55 10.17 8.23 -1.15
C GLY A 55 10.40 7.29 -2.33
N GLU A 56 11.29 6.31 -2.20
CA GLU A 56 11.65 5.34 -3.24
C GLU A 56 10.73 4.12 -3.22
N ALA A 57 10.66 3.45 -4.37
CA ALA A 57 9.95 2.19 -4.55
C ALA A 57 10.94 1.11 -5.01
N TYR A 58 10.76 -0.10 -4.52
CA TYR A 58 11.64 -1.25 -4.74
C TYR A 58 10.88 -2.35 -5.47
N SER A 59 11.62 -3.16 -6.24
CA SER A 59 11.07 -4.32 -6.96
C SER A 59 10.85 -5.54 -6.05
N SER A 60 11.52 -5.59 -4.90
CA SER A 60 11.43 -6.69 -3.93
C SER A 60 11.54 -6.19 -2.50
N PHE A 61 11.16 -7.03 -1.53
CA PHE A 61 11.34 -6.75 -0.12
C PHE A 61 12.82 -6.72 0.25
N CYS A 62 13.25 -5.72 1.03
CA CYS A 62 14.61 -5.58 1.54
C CYS A 62 14.62 -4.70 2.81
N ASP A 63 15.76 -4.59 3.47
CA ASP A 63 15.91 -3.87 4.74
C ASP A 63 15.61 -2.37 4.67
N GLU A 64 15.68 -1.77 3.47
CA GLU A 64 15.36 -0.37 3.25
C GLU A 64 13.85 -0.10 3.15
N VAL A 65 13.05 -1.16 2.96
CA VAL A 65 11.60 -1.04 2.84
C VAL A 65 11.01 -0.70 4.21
N SER A 66 10.41 0.48 4.32
CA SER A 66 9.71 0.87 5.55
C SER A 66 8.21 0.56 5.51
N HIS A 67 7.62 0.41 4.31
CA HIS A 67 6.22 0.04 4.13
C HIS A 67 6.06 -0.95 2.97
N VAL A 68 5.16 -1.91 3.14
CA VAL A 68 4.65 -2.77 2.06
C VAL A 68 3.17 -2.49 1.89
N CYS A 69 2.76 -2.07 0.69
CA CYS A 69 1.36 -1.89 0.34
C CYS A 69 0.92 -3.07 -0.54
N VAL A 70 -0.15 -3.74 -0.15
CA VAL A 70 -0.71 -4.86 -0.91
C VAL A 70 -2.14 -4.55 -1.30
N ILE A 71 -2.48 -4.78 -2.57
CA ILE A 71 -3.83 -4.63 -3.09
C ILE A 71 -4.36 -6.00 -3.46
N ARG A 72 -5.42 -6.40 -2.75
CA ARG A 72 -6.20 -7.60 -3.04
C ARG A 72 -7.52 -7.18 -3.67
N GLU A 73 -7.77 -7.65 -4.88
CA GLU A 73 -9.03 -7.42 -5.59
C GLU A 73 -9.92 -8.65 -5.51
N ASP A 74 -11.01 -8.56 -4.76
CA ASP A 74 -12.10 -9.53 -4.80
C ASP A 74 -13.11 -9.12 -5.88
N LYS A 75 -12.92 -9.69 -7.07
CA LYS A 75 -13.79 -9.43 -8.24
C LYS A 75 -15.21 -9.97 -8.05
N ILE A 76 -15.39 -10.99 -7.21
CA ILE A 76 -16.68 -11.63 -6.96
C ILE A 76 -17.53 -10.71 -6.09
N ASN A 77 -16.96 -10.22 -4.99
CA ASN A 77 -17.65 -9.35 -4.03
C ASN A 77 -17.50 -7.85 -4.33
N LYS A 78 -16.81 -7.48 -5.42
CA LYS A 78 -16.49 -6.10 -5.80
C LYS A 78 -15.83 -5.31 -4.67
N LYS A 79 -14.95 -5.99 -3.94
CA LYS A 79 -14.27 -5.45 -2.75
C LYS A 79 -12.78 -5.37 -3.04
N VAL A 80 -12.16 -4.29 -2.56
CA VAL A 80 -10.71 -4.10 -2.63
C VAL A 80 -10.20 -4.02 -1.20
N VAL A 81 -9.21 -4.83 -0.87
CA VAL A 81 -8.54 -4.75 0.44
C VAL A 81 -7.15 -4.18 0.22
N LEU A 82 -6.90 -3.01 0.81
CA LEU A 82 -5.58 -2.40 0.86
C LEU A 82 -4.93 -2.79 2.19
N PHE A 83 -3.91 -3.64 2.13
CA PHE A 83 -3.05 -3.90 3.28
C PHE A 83 -1.90 -2.90 3.29
N ILE A 84 -1.63 -2.32 4.45
CA ILE A 84 -0.43 -1.51 4.69
C ILE A 84 0.32 -2.16 5.84
N TYR A 85 1.42 -2.82 5.50
CA TYR A 85 2.40 -3.32 6.43
C TYR A 85 3.42 -2.22 6.67
N LYS A 86 3.65 -1.81 7.90
CA LYS A 86 4.62 -0.76 8.22
C LYS A 86 5.28 -1.00 9.56
N SER A 87 6.52 -0.55 9.69
CA SER A 87 7.17 -0.55 11.00
C SER A 87 6.43 0.40 11.95
N ALA A 88 6.39 0.05 13.23
CA ALA A 88 5.98 0.97 14.29
C ALA A 88 7.08 2.01 14.51
N VAL A 89 7.16 2.99 13.62
CA VAL A 89 7.94 4.22 13.79
C VAL A 89 7.05 5.41 13.43
#